data_AF-A0A414EWV5-F1
#
_entry.id   AF-A0A414EWV5-F1
#
_cell.length_a   1.000
_cell.length_b   1.000
_cell.length_c   1.000
_cell.angle_alpha   90.00
_cell.angle_beta   90.00
_cell.angle_gamma   90.00
#
_symmetry.space_group_name_H-M   'P 1'
#
loop_
_entity.id
_entity.type
_entity.pdbx_description
1 polymer ?
#
loop_
_entity_poly.entity_id
_entity_poly.type
_entity_poly.pdbx_seq_one_letter_code
_entity_poly.pdbx_strand_id
1 'polypeptide(L)'
;MAVAAASVPLIGLVGCGEKSIVGTWANDDGDEILQFDENGDCSVPFTYNGAWLESCDRYTIQEDETLVLSSSQGNISSQHWKKASSKEEAEEADDRLYFLNGDELVINNETYTRE
;
A
#
# COMPACT_ATOMS: atom_id res chain seq x y z
N MET A 1 -18.56 41.20 -21.89
CA MET A 1 -17.87 41.45 -20.62
C MET A 1 -17.29 40.13 -20.15
N ALA A 2 -15.96 40.01 -20.12
CA ALA A 2 -15.27 38.79 -19.74
C ALA A 2 -15.28 38.66 -18.21
N VAL A 3 -15.84 37.56 -17.70
CA VAL A 3 -15.68 37.17 -16.30
C VAL A 3 -14.30 36.52 -16.17
N ALA A 4 -13.40 37.20 -15.46
CA ALA A 4 -12.07 36.72 -15.16
C ALA A 4 -12.19 35.47 -14.27
N ALA A 5 -11.75 34.32 -14.79
CA ALA A 5 -11.55 33.12 -14.00
C ALA A 5 -10.33 33.36 -13.09
N ALA A 6 -10.58 33.71 -11.83
CA ALA A 6 -9.55 33.77 -10.82
C ALA A 6 -9.05 32.34 -10.57
N SER A 7 -7.88 32.03 -11.13
CA SER A 7 -7.17 30.79 -10.89
C SER A 7 -6.68 30.80 -9.45
N VAL A 8 -7.30 30.02 -8.57
CA VAL A 8 -6.80 29.82 -7.21
C VAL A 8 -5.57 28.93 -7.34
N PRO A 9 -4.37 29.37 -6.94
CA PRO A 9 -3.23 28.46 -6.88
C PRO A 9 -3.50 27.48 -5.74
N LEU A 10 -3.79 26.23 -6.08
CA LEU A 10 -3.78 25.14 -5.12
C LEU A 10 -2.34 25.02 -4.60
N ILE A 11 -2.16 25.47 -3.37
CA ILE A 11 -0.93 25.35 -2.60
C ILE A 11 -0.68 23.85 -2.46
N GLY A 12 0.31 23.34 -3.20
CA GLY A 12 0.79 21.98 -3.03
C GLY A 12 1.28 21.81 -1.60
N LEU A 13 0.56 21.02 -0.81
CA LEU A 13 1.08 20.48 0.44
C LEU A 13 2.23 19.55 0.06
N VAL A 14 3.45 20.06 0.23
CA VAL A 14 4.64 19.20 0.25
C VAL A 14 4.50 18.38 1.52
N GLY A 15 3.97 17.15 1.38
CA GLY A 15 3.91 16.18 2.46
C GLY A 15 5.32 15.93 2.97
N CYS A 16 5.56 16.29 4.23
CA CYS A 16 6.81 15.98 4.91
C CYS A 16 6.98 14.46 5.04
N GLY A 17 7.82 13.88 4.18
CA GLY A 17 8.75 12.81 4.55
C GLY A 17 8.18 11.44 4.94
N GLU A 18 6.95 11.09 4.58
CA GLU A 18 6.51 9.69 4.71
C GLU A 18 7.30 8.84 3.69
N LYS A 19 8.03 7.83 4.17
CA LYS A 19 8.73 6.90 3.27
C LYS A 19 7.67 6.15 2.45
N SER A 20 7.85 6.16 1.13
CA SER A 20 6.99 5.42 0.20
C SER A 20 6.93 3.92 0.54
N ILE A 21 5.82 3.26 0.18
CA ILE A 21 5.68 1.80 0.28
C ILE A 21 6.67 1.06 -0.63
N VAL A 22 7.22 1.73 -1.65
CA VAL A 22 8.20 1.17 -2.58
C VAL A 22 9.37 0.56 -1.81
N GLY A 23 9.69 -0.71 -2.05
CA GLY A 23 10.76 -1.44 -1.39
C GLY A 23 10.50 -2.94 -1.31
N THR A 24 11.47 -3.64 -0.75
CA THR A 24 11.36 -5.04 -0.34
C THR A 24 11.09 -5.10 1.16
N TRP A 25 10.14 -5.95 1.54
CA TRP A 25 9.65 -6.08 2.89
C TRP A 25 9.64 -7.54 3.29
N ALA A 26 10.21 -7.86 4.45
CA ALA A 26 10.24 -9.21 5.00
C ALA A 26 9.50 -9.24 6.33
N ASN A 27 8.72 -10.29 6.58
CA ASN A 27 8.16 -10.54 7.91
C ASN A 27 9.27 -11.01 8.88
N ASP A 28 8.98 -11.05 10.18
CA ASP A 28 9.96 -11.38 11.22
C ASP A 28 10.64 -12.75 11.03
N ASP A 29 9.91 -13.74 10.50
CA ASP A 29 10.41 -15.09 10.27
C ASP A 29 11.14 -15.23 8.92
N GLY A 30 11.13 -14.19 8.07
CA GLY A 30 11.78 -14.13 6.76
C GLY A 30 11.18 -15.08 5.73
N ASP A 31 9.99 -15.59 6.01
CA ASP A 31 9.28 -16.60 5.26
C ASP A 31 8.09 -16.04 4.46
N GLU A 32 7.91 -14.73 4.51
CA GLU A 32 7.14 -13.94 3.56
C GLU A 32 7.93 -12.70 3.11
N ILE A 33 7.98 -12.49 1.79
CA ILE A 33 8.61 -11.32 1.18
C ILE A 33 7.58 -10.64 0.28
N LEU A 34 7.41 -9.34 0.49
CA LEU A 34 6.63 -8.45 -0.36
C LEU A 34 7.56 -7.50 -1.11
N GLN A 35 7.23 -7.20 -2.36
CA GLN A 35 7.94 -6.21 -3.16
C GLN A 35 6.95 -5.24 -3.79
N PHE A 36 7.25 -3.94 -3.65
CA PHE A 36 6.54 -2.84 -4.31
C PHE A 36 7.55 -2.02 -5.11
N ASP A 37 7.37 -1.95 -6.43
CA ASP A 37 8.27 -1.25 -7.34
C ASP A 37 7.75 0.14 -7.73
N GLU A 38 8.65 1.08 -8.04
CA GLU A 38 8.31 2.47 -8.38
C GLU A 38 7.36 2.62 -9.58
N ASN A 39 7.29 1.61 -10.45
CA ASN A 39 6.44 1.58 -11.64
C ASN A 39 5.00 1.08 -11.36
N GLY A 40 4.68 0.82 -10.09
CA GLY A 40 3.38 0.31 -9.65
C GLY A 40 3.22 -1.20 -9.80
N ASP A 41 4.31 -1.95 -9.98
CA ASP A 41 4.28 -3.41 -9.88
C ASP A 41 4.40 -3.84 -8.42
N CYS A 42 3.66 -4.88 -8.04
CA CYS A 42 3.82 -5.57 -6.76
C CYS A 42 4.11 -7.04 -7.03
N SER A 43 4.80 -7.70 -6.11
CA SER A 43 4.92 -9.15 -6.16
C SER A 43 5.13 -9.74 -4.77
N VAL A 44 4.81 -11.02 -4.65
CA VAL A 44 5.13 -11.83 -3.47
C VAL A 44 6.06 -12.95 -3.92
N PRO A 45 7.37 -12.69 -3.99
CA PRO A 45 8.33 -13.68 -4.45
C PRO A 45 8.40 -14.92 -3.56
N PHE A 46 8.01 -14.81 -2.30
CA PHE A 46 7.99 -15.92 -1.34
C PHE A 46 6.88 -15.72 -0.31
N THR A 47 6.03 -16.73 -0.11
CA THR A 47 5.03 -16.80 0.97
C THR A 47 4.66 -18.26 1.22
N TYR A 48 4.39 -18.61 2.48
CA TYR A 48 3.72 -19.87 2.84
C TYR A 48 2.19 -19.71 2.93
N ASN A 49 1.66 -18.49 2.84
CA ASN A 49 0.25 -18.14 2.96
C ASN A 49 -0.28 -17.53 1.64
N GLY A 50 -0.38 -18.36 0.60
CA GLY A 50 -0.72 -17.91 -0.75
C GLY A 50 -2.10 -17.23 -0.90
N ALA A 51 -3.01 -17.44 0.05
CA ALA A 51 -4.43 -17.14 -0.12
C ALA A 51 -4.76 -15.66 -0.37
N TRP A 52 -3.94 -14.70 0.07
CA TRP A 52 -4.32 -13.29 0.07
C TRP A 52 -3.52 -12.39 -0.89
N LEU A 53 -2.42 -12.90 -1.47
CA LEU A 53 -1.56 -12.16 -2.40
C LEU A 53 -1.07 -12.92 -3.65
N GLU A 54 -1.45 -14.19 -3.87
CA GLU A 54 -1.00 -15.03 -5.00
C GLU A 54 -1.26 -14.44 -6.41
N SER A 55 -1.87 -13.26 -6.53
CA SER A 55 -2.11 -12.60 -7.81
C SER A 55 -1.84 -11.09 -7.81
N CYS A 56 -1.15 -10.54 -6.80
CA CYS A 56 -0.69 -9.15 -6.88
C CYS A 56 0.38 -9.06 -7.96
N ASP A 57 0.09 -8.35 -9.04
CA ASP A 57 1.10 -7.92 -10.01
C ASP A 57 1.09 -6.39 -10.22
N ARG A 58 0.07 -5.69 -9.73
CA ARG A 58 -0.07 -4.23 -9.80
C ARG A 58 -0.61 -3.64 -8.51
N TYR A 59 -0.04 -2.51 -8.09
CA TYR A 59 -0.56 -1.71 -6.98
C TYR A 59 -0.73 -0.23 -7.33
N THR A 60 -1.55 0.46 -6.55
CA THR A 60 -1.68 1.93 -6.59
C THR A 60 -2.05 2.43 -5.20
N ILE A 61 -1.50 3.57 -4.78
CA ILE A 61 -2.01 4.33 -3.64
C ILE A 61 -2.86 5.47 -4.19
N GLN A 62 -4.15 5.47 -3.83
CA GLN A 62 -5.10 6.50 -4.26
C GLN A 62 -4.89 7.83 -3.51
N GLU A 63 -5.58 8.88 -3.96
CA GLU A 63 -5.50 10.21 -3.31
C GLU A 63 -5.99 10.20 -1.85
N ASP A 64 -6.87 9.27 -1.48
CA ASP A 64 -7.37 9.05 -0.12
C ASP A 64 -6.51 8.08 0.70
N GLU A 65 -5.29 7.81 0.22
CA GLU A 65 -4.33 6.86 0.81
C GLU A 65 -4.80 5.40 0.82
N THR A 66 -5.86 5.04 0.10
CA THR A 66 -6.25 3.63 -0.08
C THR A 66 -5.23 2.91 -0.95
N LEU A 67 -4.64 1.84 -0.43
CA LEU A 67 -3.80 0.91 -1.18
C LEU A 67 -4.70 -0.05 -1.95
N VAL A 68 -4.53 -0.08 -3.27
CA VAL A 68 -5.26 -0.99 -4.16
C VAL A 68 -4.28 -2.00 -4.73
N LEU A 69 -4.53 -3.27 -4.46
CA LEU A 69 -3.79 -4.39 -5.03
C LEU A 69 -4.65 -5.07 -6.10
N SER A 70 -4.06 -5.36 -7.26
CA SER A 70 -4.79 -5.89 -8.41
C SER A 70 -3.97 -6.91 -9.18
N SER A 71 -4.68 -7.69 -10.00
CA SER A 71 -4.10 -8.65 -10.93
C SER A 71 -4.43 -8.28 -12.36
N SER A 72 -3.42 -8.12 -13.22
CA SER A 72 -3.60 -7.92 -14.65
C SER A 72 -4.15 -9.16 -15.36
N GLN A 73 -4.03 -10.33 -14.74
CA GLN A 73 -4.50 -11.61 -15.26
C GLN A 73 -5.99 -11.87 -15.00
N GLY A 74 -6.68 -10.98 -14.27
CA GLY A 74 -8.14 -11.01 -14.10
C GLY A 74 -8.66 -12.15 -13.21
N ASN A 75 -7.79 -12.83 -12.47
CA ASN A 75 -8.19 -13.93 -11.57
C ASN A 75 -8.75 -13.45 -10.22
N ILE A 76 -8.49 -12.20 -9.83
CA ILE A 76 -9.00 -11.59 -8.59
C ILE A 76 -9.58 -10.20 -8.86
N SER A 77 -10.66 -9.87 -8.15
CA SER A 77 -11.11 -8.48 -8.02
C SER A 77 -10.05 -7.68 -7.27
N SER A 78 -9.86 -6.41 -7.63
CA SER A 78 -8.94 -5.53 -6.90
C SER A 78 -9.28 -5.50 -5.41
N GLN A 79 -8.27 -5.75 -4.57
CA GLN A 79 -8.38 -5.66 -3.12
C GLN A 79 -8.03 -4.25 -2.67
N HIS A 80 -8.88 -3.67 -1.83
CA HIS A 80 -8.74 -2.30 -1.35
C HIS A 80 -8.43 -2.35 0.14
N TRP A 81 -7.33 -1.71 0.52
CA TRP A 81 -6.82 -1.64 1.87
C TRP A 81 -6.80 -0.18 2.31
N LYS A 82 -7.57 0.15 3.34
CA LYS A 82 -7.57 1.53 3.88
C LYS A 82 -6.36 1.71 4.78
N LYS A 83 -5.81 2.93 4.79
CA LYS A 83 -4.71 3.26 5.70
C LYS A 83 -5.26 3.36 7.13
N ALA A 84 -4.71 2.54 8.01
CA ALA A 84 -4.97 2.59 9.45
C ALA A 84 -4.31 3.82 10.06
N SER A 85 -4.90 4.30 11.15
CA SER A 85 -4.35 5.41 11.94
C SER A 85 -3.21 4.96 12.86
N SER A 86 -3.10 3.65 13.13
CA SER A 86 -2.07 3.06 13.98
C SER A 86 -1.72 1.64 13.56
N LYS A 87 -0.56 1.15 14.03
CA LYS A 87 -0.12 -0.23 13.86
C LYS A 87 -1.11 -1.23 14.46
N GLU A 88 -1.48 -1.03 15.73
CA GLU A 88 -2.40 -1.89 16.48
C GLU A 88 -3.76 -2.04 15.77
N GLU A 89 -4.29 -0.95 15.19
CA GLU A 89 -5.52 -1.00 14.40
C GLU A 89 -5.37 -1.91 13.16
N ALA A 90 -4.24 -1.88 12.46
CA ALA A 90 -4.01 -2.75 11.30
C ALA A 90 -3.76 -4.22 11.69
N GLU A 91 -3.19 -4.47 12.88
CA GLU A 91 -2.91 -5.82 13.40
C GLU A 91 -4.19 -6.50 13.91
N GLU A 92 -5.12 -5.76 14.51
CA GLU A 92 -6.33 -6.32 15.14
C GLU A 92 -7.60 -6.22 14.27
N ALA A 93 -7.54 -5.57 13.10
CA ALA A 93 -8.71 -5.37 12.27
C ALA A 93 -9.24 -6.66 11.63
N ASP A 94 -10.56 -6.83 11.67
CA ASP A 94 -11.31 -7.76 10.81
C ASP A 94 -11.46 -7.21 9.37
N ASP A 95 -11.32 -5.89 9.20
CA ASP A 95 -11.38 -5.19 7.91
C ASP A 95 -10.00 -5.17 7.23
N ARG A 96 -9.99 -4.93 5.91
CA ARG A 96 -8.75 -4.75 5.14
C ARG A 96 -8.12 -3.38 5.44
N LEU A 97 -7.25 -3.36 6.44
CA LEU A 97 -6.43 -2.21 6.80
C LEU A 97 -4.94 -2.47 6.57
N TYR A 98 -4.23 -1.43 6.18
CA TYR A 98 -2.77 -1.44 6.15
C TYR A 98 -2.22 -0.25 6.94
N PHE A 99 -1.05 -0.41 7.53
CA PHE A 99 -0.31 0.65 8.19
C PHE A 99 1.07 0.76 7.57
N LEU A 100 1.54 1.99 7.32
CA LEU A 100 2.88 2.25 6.80
C LEU A 100 3.50 3.38 7.60
N ASN A 101 4.65 3.11 8.21
CA ASN A 101 5.43 4.13 8.90
C ASN A 101 6.92 3.82 8.81
N GLY A 102 7.62 4.58 7.96
CA GLY A 102 9.05 4.43 7.79
C GLY A 102 9.43 3.07 7.19
N ASP A 103 10.01 2.21 8.03
CA ASP A 103 10.49 0.88 7.68
C ASP A 103 9.60 -0.23 8.25
N GLU A 104 8.41 0.12 8.76
CA GLU A 104 7.37 -0.82 9.19
C GLU A 104 6.15 -0.75 8.26
N LEU A 105 5.70 -1.91 7.81
CA LEU A 105 4.47 -2.13 7.06
C LEU A 105 3.64 -3.18 7.80
N VAL A 106 2.37 -2.88 8.09
CA VAL A 106 1.40 -3.91 8.52
C VAL A 106 0.35 -4.05 7.44
N ILE A 107 0.10 -5.27 7.01
CA ILE A 107 -0.95 -5.60 6.05
C ILE A 107 -1.38 -7.03 6.29
N ASN A 108 -2.70 -7.30 6.19
CA ASN A 108 -3.28 -8.62 6.49
C ASN A 108 -2.92 -9.13 7.89
N ASN A 109 -2.94 -8.24 8.89
CA ASN A 109 -2.60 -8.56 10.27
C ASN A 109 -1.15 -9.06 10.47
N GLU A 110 -0.28 -8.93 9.46
CA GLU A 110 1.13 -9.32 9.51
C GLU A 110 2.03 -8.08 9.44
N THR A 111 3.10 -8.09 10.23
CA THR A 111 4.11 -7.03 10.25
C THR A 111 5.28 -7.40 9.37
N TYR A 112 5.75 -6.42 8.59
CA TYR A 112 6.90 -6.50 7.72
C TYR A 112 7.86 -5.35 8.02
N THR A 113 9.16 -5.66 7.96
CA THR A 113 10.25 -4.70 8.04
C THR A 113 10.89 -4.52 6.67
N ARG A 114 11.27 -3.28 6.34
CA ARG A 114 11.98 -2.98 5.11
C ARG A 114 13.42 -3.51 5.14
N GLU A 115 13.82 -4.17 4.07
CA GLU A 115 15.20 -4.65 3.83
C GLU A 115 16.15 -3.55 3.32
#